data_AF-A0A316D6J5-F1
#
_entry.id   AF-A0A316D6J5-F1
#
_cell.length_a   1.000
_cell.length_b   1.000
_cell.length_c   1.000
_cell.angle_alpha   90.00
_cell.angle_beta   90.00
_cell.angle_gamma   90.00
#
_symmetry.space_group_name_H-M   'P 1'
#
loop_
_entity.id
_entity.type
_entity.pdbx_description
1 polymer ?
#
loop_
_entity_poly.entity_id
_entity_poly.type
_entity_poly.pdbx_seq_one_letter_code
_entity_poly.pdbx_strand_id
1 'polypeptide(L)'
;MDHNHVLAALQHSPLPERMGSFERMRSPQEPLQVGDGEHLVVEYRHVNHDALFQVIVRSDEAQLITIVNGEVTPLQTVSVEEAGHLLRRDLLMMLEDLEDEL
;
A
#
# COMPACT_ATOMS: atom_id res chain seq x y z
N MET A 1 -8.73 -10.39 -12.78
CA MET A 1 -8.16 -9.05 -13.09
C MET A 1 -7.19 -8.77 -11.98
N ASP A 2 -6.04 -8.22 -12.33
CA ASP A 2 -4.78 -8.40 -11.62
C ASP A 2 -4.15 -7.01 -11.42
N HIS A 3 -3.24 -6.84 -10.48
CA HIS A 3 -2.56 -5.59 -10.05
C HIS A 3 -2.23 -4.51 -11.12
N ASN A 4 -2.22 -4.86 -12.41
CA ASN A 4 -2.11 -3.98 -13.57
C ASN A 4 -2.99 -2.72 -13.54
N HIS A 5 -4.18 -2.74 -12.93
CA HIS A 5 -4.99 -1.53 -12.80
C HIS A 5 -4.39 -0.53 -11.80
N VAL A 6 -3.82 -1.01 -10.68
CA VAL A 6 -3.05 -0.17 -9.76
C VAL A 6 -1.86 0.43 -10.49
N LEU A 7 -1.15 -0.38 -11.27
CA LEU A 7 -0.02 0.06 -12.08
C LEU A 7 -0.43 1.14 -13.09
N ALA A 8 -1.53 0.94 -13.81
CA ALA A 8 -2.05 1.90 -14.78
C ALA A 8 -2.40 3.25 -14.13
N ALA A 9 -3.04 3.22 -12.95
CA ALA A 9 -3.35 4.43 -12.20
C ALA A 9 -2.09 5.20 -11.75
N LEU A 10 -0.98 4.50 -11.52
CA LEU A 10 0.30 5.07 -11.07
C LEU A 10 1.30 5.34 -12.20
N GLN A 11 0.93 5.06 -13.46
CA GLN A 11 1.83 5.14 -14.63
C GLN A 11 2.45 6.54 -14.82
N HIS A 12 1.76 7.61 -14.39
CA HIS A 12 2.22 9.00 -14.50
C HIS A 12 2.70 9.60 -13.18
N SER A 13 2.53 8.89 -12.08
CA SER A 13 2.90 9.35 -10.74
C SER A 13 3.41 8.14 -9.96
N PRO A 14 4.65 7.72 -10.24
CA PRO A 14 5.22 6.57 -9.56
C PRO A 14 5.31 6.86 -8.06
N LEU A 15 5.07 5.82 -7.26
CA LEU A 15 5.25 5.94 -5.82
C LEU A 15 6.72 6.27 -5.53
N PRO A 16 7.02 7.21 -4.63
CA PRO A 16 8.39 7.52 -4.24
C PRO A 16 8.99 6.38 -3.42
N GLU A 17 10.31 6.25 -3.47
CA GLU A 17 11.04 5.26 -2.66
C GLU A 17 10.97 5.56 -1.16
N ARG A 18 10.76 6.82 -0.79
CA ARG A 18 10.67 7.27 0.59
C ARG A 18 9.67 8.42 0.73
N MET A 19 8.87 8.39 1.78
CA MET A 19 8.03 9.50 2.23
C MET A 19 8.21 9.66 3.75
N GLY A 20 8.77 10.77 4.19
CA GLY A 20 9.09 10.97 5.62
C GLY A 20 9.96 9.85 6.19
N SER A 21 9.45 9.20 7.23
CA SER A 21 10.07 8.07 7.93
C SER A 21 9.68 6.70 7.36
N PHE A 22 8.99 6.65 6.21
CA PHE A 22 8.60 5.41 5.53
C PHE A 22 9.42 5.16 4.28
N GLU A 23 9.97 3.94 4.16
CA GLU A 23 10.69 3.45 2.99
C GLU A 23 9.86 2.40 2.26
N ARG A 24 9.78 2.53 0.94
CA ARG A 24 9.04 1.60 0.08
C ARG A 24 9.83 0.31 -0.04
N MET A 25 9.23 -0.77 0.42
CA MET A 25 9.77 -2.14 0.31
C MET A 25 9.22 -2.87 -0.91
N ARG A 26 8.01 -2.52 -1.37
CA ARG A 26 7.38 -3.14 -2.53
C ARG A 26 6.69 -2.13 -3.42
N SER A 27 6.80 -2.36 -4.73
CA SER A 27 6.16 -1.54 -5.75
C SER A 27 5.13 -2.35 -6.56
N PRO A 28 4.12 -1.70 -7.15
CA PRO A 28 3.12 -2.38 -7.98
C PRO A 28 3.70 -3.02 -9.25
N GLN A 29 4.96 -2.73 -9.59
CA GLN A 29 5.68 -3.32 -10.72
C GLN A 29 6.18 -4.73 -10.40
N GLU A 30 6.36 -5.05 -9.11
CA GLU A 30 6.91 -6.32 -8.61
C GLU A 30 6.03 -6.86 -7.47
N PRO A 31 4.77 -7.24 -7.78
CA PRO A 31 3.85 -7.75 -6.77
C PRO A 31 4.37 -9.06 -6.16
N LEU A 32 4.03 -9.30 -4.89
CA LEU A 32 4.29 -10.56 -4.20
C LEU A 32 2.98 -11.32 -4.04
N GLN A 33 2.95 -12.58 -4.44
CA GLN A 33 1.83 -13.45 -4.08
C GLN A 33 1.94 -13.82 -2.59
N VAL A 34 0.93 -13.44 -1.81
CA VAL A 34 0.88 -13.64 -0.35
C VAL A 34 -0.21 -14.61 0.10
N GLY A 35 -1.14 -14.95 -0.80
CA GLY A 35 -2.23 -15.88 -0.56
C GLY A 35 -2.84 -16.40 -1.85
N ASP A 36 -3.89 -17.21 -1.74
CA ASP A 36 -4.59 -17.75 -2.90
C ASP A 36 -5.38 -16.62 -3.61
N GLY A 37 -4.85 -16.16 -4.74
CA GLY A 37 -5.37 -15.01 -5.49
C GLY A 37 -5.05 -13.63 -4.90
N GLU A 38 -4.22 -13.56 -3.86
CA GLU A 38 -3.86 -12.31 -3.16
C GLU A 38 -2.44 -11.86 -3.50
N HIS A 39 -2.31 -10.60 -3.88
CA HIS A 39 -1.04 -9.97 -4.27
C HIS A 39 -0.76 -8.74 -3.43
N LEU A 40 0.35 -8.73 -2.68
CA LEU A 40 0.89 -7.54 -2.06
C LEU A 40 1.56 -6.68 -3.15
N VAL A 41 0.96 -5.52 -3.42
CA VAL A 41 1.38 -4.63 -4.51
C VAL A 41 2.12 -3.40 -4.02
N VAL A 42 1.90 -2.97 -2.78
CA VAL A 42 2.63 -1.86 -2.16
C VAL A 42 2.94 -2.25 -0.72
N GLU A 43 4.15 -1.94 -0.30
CA GLU A 43 4.55 -2.04 1.10
C GLU A 43 5.48 -0.87 1.42
N TYR A 44 5.16 -0.14 2.47
CA TYR A 44 6.01 0.86 3.10
C TYR A 44 6.33 0.41 4.52
N ARG A 45 7.56 0.63 4.95
CA ARG A 45 8.05 0.31 6.29
C ARG A 45 8.58 1.54 6.99
N HIS A 46 8.21 1.72 8.25
CA HIS A 46 8.77 2.76 9.08
C HIS A 46 10.24 2.45 9.44
N VAL A 47 11.12 3.44 9.37
CA VAL A 47 12.57 3.26 9.55
C VAL A 47 12.96 2.91 11.00
N ASN A 48 12.19 3.37 11.98
CA ASN A 48 12.54 3.27 13.40
C ASN A 48 11.52 2.47 14.24
N HIS A 49 10.36 2.13 13.69
CA HIS A 49 9.27 1.46 14.42
C HIS A 49 8.88 0.19 13.66
N ASP A 50 8.33 -0.79 14.37
CA ASP A 50 7.77 -1.99 13.75
C ASP A 50 6.40 -1.68 13.17
N ALA A 51 6.39 -0.87 12.10
CA ALA A 51 5.20 -0.38 11.46
C ALA A 51 5.27 -0.54 9.94
N LEU A 52 4.20 -1.06 9.34
CA LEU A 52 4.04 -1.28 7.92
C LEU A 52 2.74 -0.67 7.44
N PHE A 53 2.75 -0.15 6.22
CA PHE A 53 1.56 0.11 5.42
C PHE A 53 1.60 -0.81 4.21
N GLN A 54 0.52 -1.54 3.95
CA GLN A 54 0.44 -2.52 2.87
C GLN A 54 -0.83 -2.32 2.05
N VAL A 55 -0.72 -2.60 0.75
CA VAL A 55 -1.87 -2.72 -0.16
C VAL A 55 -1.87 -4.13 -0.74
N ILE A 56 -2.92 -4.88 -0.44
CA ILE A 56 -3.13 -6.25 -0.91
C ILE A 56 -4.29 -6.24 -1.91
N VAL A 57 -4.07 -6.79 -3.10
CA VAL A 57 -5.08 -6.87 -4.16
C VAL A 57 -5.57 -8.30 -4.30
N ARG A 58 -6.89 -8.47 -4.39
CA ARG A 58 -7.55 -9.74 -4.67
C ARG A 58 -8.65 -9.51 -5.69
N SER A 59 -8.50 -10.09 -6.88
CA SER A 59 -9.46 -9.89 -7.97
C SER A 59 -9.66 -8.39 -8.30
N ASP A 60 -10.84 -7.85 -8.01
CA ASP A 60 -11.26 -6.46 -8.26
C ASP A 60 -11.27 -5.59 -6.99
N GLU A 61 -10.86 -6.15 -5.85
CA GLU A 61 -10.74 -5.45 -4.58
C GLU A 61 -9.27 -5.23 -4.17
N ALA A 62 -9.05 -4.14 -3.46
CA ALA A 62 -7.79 -3.79 -2.83
C ALA A 62 -8.04 -3.44 -1.36
N GLN A 63 -7.26 -4.06 -0.49
CA GLN A 63 -7.27 -3.84 0.96
C GLN A 63 -6.04 -3.03 1.33
N LEU A 64 -6.26 -1.89 1.96
CA LEU A 64 -5.21 -1.06 2.54
C LEU A 64 -5.21 -1.36 4.04
N ILE A 65 -4.06 -1.80 4.54
CA ILE A 65 -3.89 -2.20 5.93
C ILE A 65 -2.63 -1.55 6.50
N THR A 66 -2.63 -1.35 7.80
CA THR A 66 -1.44 -1.03 8.57
C THR A 66 -1.13 -2.18 9.52
N ILE A 67 0.14 -2.36 9.83
CA ILE A 67 0.60 -3.36 10.79
C ILE A 67 1.50 -2.62 11.76
N VAL A 68 1.13 -2.56 13.04
CA VAL A 68 1.90 -1.86 14.07
C VAL A 68 2.17 -2.82 15.23
N ASN A 69 3.44 -3.06 15.55
CA ASN A 69 3.85 -4.05 16.57
C ASN A 69 3.21 -5.43 16.37
N GLY A 70 3.03 -5.83 15.10
CA GLY A 70 2.37 -7.09 14.71
C GLY A 70 0.84 -7.09 14.74
N GLU A 71 0.20 -6.00 15.18
CA GLU A 71 -1.26 -5.85 15.12
C GLU A 71 -1.69 -5.32 13.76
N VAL A 72 -2.60 -6.03 13.09
CA VAL A 72 -3.11 -5.66 11.77
C VAL A 72 -4.38 -4.83 11.90
N THR A 73 -4.35 -3.60 11.38
CA THR A 73 -5.48 -2.68 11.36
C THR A 73 -5.91 -2.43 9.91
N PRO A 74 -7.13 -2.83 9.52
CA PRO A 74 -7.66 -2.48 8.20
C PRO A 74 -8.03 -0.99 8.14
N LEU A 75 -7.47 -0.27 7.16
CA LEU A 75 -7.83 1.12 6.92
C LEU A 75 -9.08 1.21 6.04
N GLN A 76 -9.03 0.57 4.87
CA GLN A 76 -10.10 0.63 3.88
C GLN A 76 -10.03 -0.56 2.91
N THR A 77 -11.21 -0.94 2.40
CA THR A 77 -11.34 -1.86 1.27
C THR A 77 -12.01 -1.11 0.14
N VAL A 78 -11.37 -1.07 -1.01
CA VAL A 78 -11.79 -0.28 -2.18
C VAL A 78 -11.64 -1.11 -3.44
N SER A 79 -12.14 -0.62 -4.57
CA SER A 79 -11.82 -1.22 -5.87
C SER A 79 -10.34 -1.05 -6.21
N VAL A 80 -9.79 -1.93 -7.04
CA VAL A 80 -8.38 -1.84 -7.50
C VAL A 80 -8.09 -0.51 -8.22
N GLU A 81 -9.07 0.02 -8.97
CA GLU A 81 -8.94 1.33 -9.63
C GLU A 81 -8.81 2.46 -8.59
N GLU A 82 -9.71 2.47 -7.60
CA GLU A 82 -9.72 3.47 -6.54
C GLU A 82 -8.48 3.42 -5.66
N ALA A 83 -7.95 2.23 -5.35
CA ALA A 83 -6.68 2.09 -4.66
C ALA A 83 -5.54 2.81 -5.39
N GLY A 84 -5.46 2.69 -6.72
CA GLY A 84 -4.48 3.42 -7.51
C GLY A 84 -4.63 4.95 -7.47
N HIS A 85 -5.87 5.45 -7.32
CA HIS A 85 -6.13 6.87 -7.12
C HIS A 85 -5.74 7.36 -5.72
N LEU A 86 -6.10 6.61 -4.69
CA LEU A 86 -5.75 6.90 -3.29
C LEU A 86 -4.23 6.90 -3.10
N LEU A 87 -3.54 5.90 -3.67
CA LEU A 87 -2.08 5.80 -3.59
C LEU A 87 -1.35 6.97 -4.25
N ARG A 88 -1.99 7.64 -5.21
CA ARG A 88 -1.43 8.81 -5.89
C ARG A 88 -1.71 10.12 -5.15
N ARG A 89 -2.88 10.23 -4.51
CA ARG A 89 -3.36 11.50 -3.94
C ARG A 89 -3.19 11.57 -2.42
N ASP A 90 -3.50 10.47 -1.76
CA ASP A 90 -3.71 10.43 -0.31
C ASP A 90 -2.68 9.57 0.40
N LEU A 91 -1.75 8.92 -0.32
CA LEU A 91 -0.71 8.10 0.29
C LEU A 91 0.12 8.85 1.32
N LEU A 92 0.53 10.08 1.03
CA LEU A 92 1.30 10.87 1.99
C LEU A 92 0.52 11.07 3.29
N MET A 93 -0.75 11.47 3.19
CA MET A 93 -1.61 11.65 4.36
C MET A 93 -1.81 10.33 5.12
N MET A 94 -2.03 9.21 4.43
CA MET A 94 -2.15 7.90 5.08
C MET A 94 -0.87 7.48 5.82
N LEU A 95 0.31 7.83 5.31
CA LEU A 95 1.58 7.56 5.98
C LEU A 95 1.84 8.53 7.14
N GLU A 96 1.44 9.79 7.02
CA GLU A 96 1.50 10.78 8.11
C GLU A 96 0.55 10.39 9.26
N ASP A 97 -0.69 10.02 8.95
CA ASP A 97 -1.68 9.52 9.91
C ASP A 97 -1.14 8.28 10.64
N LEU A 98 -0.48 7.37 9.92
CA LEU A 98 0.18 6.22 10.52
C LEU A 98 1.36 6.66 11.40
N GLU A 99 2.19 7.63 10.98
CA GLU A 99 3.32 8.13 11.79
C GLU A 99 2.86 8.74 13.12
N ASP A 100 1.73 9.45 13.12
CA ASP A 100 1.13 10.07 14.31
C ASP A 100 0.61 9.02 15.34
N GLU A 101 0.37 7.77 14.91
CA GLU A 101 -0.08 6.67 15.77
C GLU A 101 1.06 5.85 16.41
N LEU A 102 2.33 6.08 16.03
CA LEU A 102 3.52 5.29 16.44
C LEU A 102 4.23 5.80 17.71
#